data_AF-A0A0L0MZG9-F1
#
_entry.id   AF-A0A0L0MZG9-F1
#
_cell.length_a   1.000
_cell.length_b   1.000
_cell.length_c   1.000
_cell.angle_alpha   90.00
_cell.angle_beta   90.00
_cell.angle_gamma   90.00
#
_symmetry.space_group_name_H-M   'P 1'
#
loop_
_entity.id
_entity.type
_entity.pdbx_description
1 polymer ?
#
loop_
_entity_poly.entity_id
_entity_poly.type
_entity_poly.pdbx_seq_one_letter_code
_entity_poly.pdbx_strand_id
1 'polypeptide(L)'
;MAVPNGQQAQKPVIIVGAGLAGLVAGFELSQRKVPTLFLDQENANNLGGQAFWSLGGLFVVDSSEQRRMGIKDSREQAMRDWHGSARFDREADDFWPR
;
A
#
# COMPACT_ATOMS: atom_id res chain seq x y z
N MET A 1 -36.11 -8.00 -33.15
CA MET A 1 -35.89 -7.92 -31.68
C MET A 1 -34.68 -7.02 -31.47
N ALA A 2 -34.86 -5.88 -30.81
CA ALA A 2 -33.78 -4.93 -30.58
C ALA A 2 -32.82 -5.48 -29.53
N VAL A 3 -31.52 -5.53 -29.86
CA VAL A 3 -30.45 -5.81 -28.90
C VAL A 3 -30.43 -4.64 -27.91
N PRO A 4 -30.60 -4.85 -26.59
CA PRO A 4 -30.61 -3.75 -25.64
C PRO A 4 -29.30 -2.98 -25.71
N ASN A 5 -29.40 -1.65 -25.83
CA ASN A 5 -28.28 -0.71 -25.84
C ASN A 5 -27.29 -1.06 -24.72
N GLY A 6 -26.03 -1.27 -25.12
CA GLY A 6 -24.93 -1.61 -24.22
C GLY A 6 -24.79 -0.56 -23.11
N GLN A 7 -25.10 -0.98 -21.88
CA GLN A 7 -24.47 -0.38 -20.72
C GLN A 7 -22.96 -0.51 -20.95
N GLN A 8 -22.24 0.60 -21.02
CA GLN A 8 -20.78 0.54 -20.97
C GLN A 8 -20.43 -0.22 -19.70
N ALA A 9 -19.92 -1.45 -19.85
CA ALA A 9 -19.47 -2.23 -18.72
C ALA A 9 -18.46 -1.37 -17.96
N GLN A 10 -18.75 -1.10 -16.69
CA GLN A 10 -17.85 -0.34 -15.83
C GLN A 10 -16.48 -1.02 -15.87
N LYS A 11 -15.48 -0.34 -16.44
CA LYS A 11 -14.12 -0.87 -16.49
C LYS A 11 -13.59 -0.92 -15.06
N PRO A 12 -13.16 -2.09 -14.57
CA PRO A 12 -12.63 -2.18 -13.22
C PRO A 12 -11.29 -1.46 -13.13
N VAL A 13 -10.93 -1.02 -11.92
CA VAL A 13 -9.55 -0.66 -11.61
C VAL A 13 -8.72 -1.94 -11.61
N ILE A 14 -7.64 -1.96 -12.38
CA ILE A 14 -6.71 -3.09 -12.42
C ILE A 14 -5.58 -2.80 -11.43
N ILE A 15 -5.41 -3.68 -10.45
CA ILE A 15 -4.31 -3.64 -9.49
C ILE A 15 -3.32 -4.74 -9.89
N VAL A 16 -2.09 -4.36 -10.18
CA VAL A 16 -1.01 -5.30 -10.51
C VAL A 16 -0.18 -5.57 -9.25
N GLY A 17 -0.22 -6.81 -8.78
CA GLY A 17 0.37 -7.27 -7.53
C GLY A 17 -0.66 -7.37 -6.40
N ALA A 18 -0.78 -8.56 -5.83
CA ALA A 18 -1.64 -8.92 -4.70
C ALA A 18 -0.83 -9.06 -3.40
N GLY A 19 0.24 -8.27 -3.26
CA GLY A 19 0.94 -8.02 -1.99
C GLY A 19 0.23 -6.99 -1.13
N LEU A 20 0.81 -6.61 0.02
CA LEU A 20 0.18 -5.68 0.98
C LEU A 20 -0.36 -4.40 0.34
N ALA A 21 0.45 -3.70 -0.45
CA ALA A 21 0.03 -2.44 -1.07
C ALA A 21 -1.18 -2.62 -2.00
N GLY A 22 -1.19 -3.66 -2.82
CA GLY A 22 -2.32 -3.96 -3.71
C GLY A 22 -3.57 -4.35 -2.95
N LEU A 23 -3.44 -5.21 -1.93
CA LEU A 23 -4.57 -5.63 -1.09
C LEU A 23 -5.18 -4.46 -0.32
N VAL A 24 -4.36 -3.55 0.22
CA VAL A 24 -4.84 -2.32 0.87
C VAL A 24 -5.56 -1.43 -0.13
N ALA A 25 -5.01 -1.21 -1.32
CA ALA A 25 -5.67 -0.44 -2.37
C ALA A 25 -7.04 -1.04 -2.75
N GLY A 26 -7.11 -2.37 -2.93
CA GLY A 26 -8.36 -3.04 -3.22
C GLY A 26 -9.35 -3.01 -2.07
N PHE A 27 -8.89 -3.08 -0.82
CA PHE A 27 -9.74 -2.88 0.36
C PHE A 27 -10.39 -1.50 0.34
N GLU A 28 -9.61 -0.42 0.17
CA GLU A 28 -10.13 0.95 0.08
C GLU A 28 -11.13 1.15 -1.07
N LEU A 29 -10.86 0.53 -2.23
CA LEU A 29 -11.78 0.56 -3.37
C LEU A 29 -13.06 -0.24 -3.11
N SER A 30 -12.97 -1.37 -2.41
CA SER A 30 -14.11 -2.20 -2.04
C SER A 30 -15.07 -1.46 -1.10
N GLN A 31 -14.54 -0.67 -0.15
CA GLN A 31 -15.35 0.18 0.74
C GLN A 31 -16.19 1.20 -0.05
N ARG A 32 -15.71 1.58 -1.23
CA ARG A 32 -16.38 2.50 -2.17
C ARG A 32 -17.14 1.79 -3.29
N LYS A 33 -17.25 0.46 -3.25
CA LYS A 33 -17.91 -0.38 -4.25
C LYS A 33 -17.36 -0.19 -5.68
N VAL A 34 -16.07 0.13 -5.79
CA VAL A 34 -15.41 0.28 -7.10
C VAL A 34 -15.04 -1.11 -7.61
N PRO A 35 -15.51 -1.53 -8.80
CA PRO A 35 -15.12 -2.81 -9.39
C PRO A 35 -13.60 -2.85 -9.55
N THR A 36 -12.99 -3.90 -9.02
CA THR A 36 -11.53 -4.04 -8.94
C THR A 36 -11.13 -5.43 -9.41
N LEU A 37 -10.07 -5.50 -10.21
CA LEU A 37 -9.47 -6.74 -10.69
C LEU A 37 -8.01 -6.78 -10.25
N PHE A 38 -7.62 -7.86 -9.58
CA PHE A 38 -6.23 -8.12 -9.26
C PHE A 38 -5.57 -8.94 -10.36
N LEU A 39 -4.37 -8.54 -10.76
CA LEU A 39 -3.47 -9.30 -11.61
C LEU A 39 -2.20 -9.58 -10.82
N ASP A 40 -1.88 -10.84 -10.61
CA ASP A 40 -0.63 -11.26 -10.01
C ASP A 40 0.00 -12.38 -10.85
N GLN A 41 1.33 -12.46 -10.85
CA GLN A 41 2.07 -13.54 -11.48
C GLN A 41 1.91 -14.84 -10.70
N GLU A 42 1.76 -14.74 -9.38
CA GLU A 42 1.64 -15.86 -8.47
C GLU A 42 0.21 -16.45 -8.43
N ASN A 43 0.09 -17.70 -7.98
CA ASN A 43 -1.21 -18.35 -7.80
C ASN A 43 -1.91 -17.89 -6.51
N ALA A 44 -3.21 -18.20 -6.38
CA ALA A 44 -4.03 -17.75 -5.25
C ALA A 44 -3.55 -18.24 -3.87
N ASN A 45 -2.80 -19.33 -3.78
CA ASN A 45 -2.23 -19.79 -2.49
C ASN A 45 -1.07 -18.92 -2.00
N ASN A 46 -0.53 -18.06 -2.86
CA ASN A 46 0.58 -17.14 -2.56
C ASN A 46 0.08 -15.69 -2.35
N LEU A 47 -1.22 -15.50 -2.11
CA LEU A 47 -1.81 -14.18 -1.86
C LEU A 47 -1.09 -13.49 -0.68
N GLY A 48 -0.83 -12.19 -0.83
CA GLY A 48 -0.05 -11.41 0.14
C GLY A 48 1.45 -11.38 -0.17
N GLY A 49 1.96 -12.29 -1.01
CA GLY A 49 3.35 -12.30 -1.47
C GLY A 49 4.35 -12.20 -0.32
N GLN A 50 5.35 -11.34 -0.46
CA GLN A 50 6.36 -11.12 0.58
C GLN A 50 5.78 -10.56 1.89
N ALA A 51 4.64 -9.87 1.84
CA ALA A 51 4.04 -9.32 3.06
C ALA A 51 3.50 -10.42 3.98
N PHE A 52 3.01 -11.53 3.41
CA PHE A 52 2.62 -12.71 4.19
C PHE A 52 3.82 -13.32 4.94
N TRP A 53 5.01 -13.24 4.34
CA TRP A 53 6.26 -13.75 4.91
C TRP A 53 7.11 -12.70 5.62
N SER A 54 6.58 -11.49 5.85
CA SER A 54 7.33 -10.44 6.53
C SER A 54 7.55 -10.81 7.99
N LEU A 55 8.81 -11.01 8.36
CA LEU A 55 9.24 -11.12 9.77
C LEU A 55 9.40 -9.73 10.43
N GLY A 56 9.40 -8.66 9.62
CA GLY A 56 9.55 -7.29 10.07
C GLY A 56 8.21 -6.71 10.54
N GLY A 57 8.22 -6.09 11.71
CA GLY A 57 7.08 -5.33 12.21
C GLY A 57 6.74 -4.12 11.33
N LEU A 58 5.62 -3.47 11.62
CA LEU A 58 5.23 -2.22 10.96
C LEU A 58 5.93 -1.04 11.63
N PHE A 59 6.52 -0.16 10.84
CA PHE A 59 7.00 1.13 11.31
C PHE A 59 5.81 2.08 11.48
N VAL A 60 5.47 2.41 12.72
CA VAL A 60 4.36 3.30 13.07
C VAL A 60 4.91 4.38 13.98
N VAL A 61 4.57 5.63 13.68
CA VAL A 61 5.09 6.82 14.36
C VAL A 61 4.03 7.38 15.30
N ASP A 62 4.42 7.62 16.55
CA ASP A 62 3.55 8.06 17.65
C ASP A 62 2.20 7.29 17.65
N SER A 63 2.27 5.96 17.74
CA SER A 63 1.11 5.09 17.79
C SER A 63 0.45 5.08 19.19
N SER A 64 -0.79 4.60 19.27
CA SER A 64 -1.47 4.37 20.55
C SER A 64 -0.70 3.42 21.45
N GLU A 65 -0.07 2.41 20.88
CA GLU A 65 0.72 1.39 21.57
C GLU A 65 2.02 1.99 22.10
N GLN A 66 2.72 2.81 21.31
CA GLN A 66 3.90 3.55 21.77
C GLN A 66 3.56 4.42 22.98
N ARG A 67 2.50 5.23 22.88
CA ARG A 67 2.05 6.08 24.00
C ARG A 67 1.68 5.26 25.23
N ARG A 68 0.96 4.14 25.05
CA ARG A 68 0.59 3.24 26.15
C ARG A 68 1.80 2.63 26.85
N MET A 69 2.86 2.38 26.10
CA MET A 69 4.13 1.84 26.62
C MET A 69 5.08 2.93 27.15
N GLY A 70 4.69 4.21 27.11
CA GLY A 70 5.54 5.32 27.54
C GLY A 70 6.68 5.65 26.57
N ILE A 71 6.63 5.13 25.34
CA ILE A 71 7.59 5.44 24.27
C ILE A 71 7.25 6.84 23.74
N LYS A 72 8.23 7.74 23.77
CA LYS A 72 8.12 9.09 23.19
C LYS A 72 8.63 9.04 21.75
N ASP A 73 7.74 9.31 20.81
CA ASP A 73 8.04 9.36 19.38
C ASP A 73 7.31 10.56 18.75
N SER A 74 7.71 10.97 17.54
CA SER A 74 7.09 12.08 16.82
C SER A 74 7.37 11.98 15.32
N ARG A 75 6.49 12.59 14.51
CA ARG A 75 6.68 12.67 13.05
C ARG A 75 7.98 13.39 12.70
N GLU A 76 8.31 14.45 13.43
CA GLU A 76 9.55 15.21 13.25
C GLU A 76 10.78 14.33 13.51
N GLN A 77 10.74 13.50 14.54
CA GLN A 77 11.81 12.54 14.84
C GLN A 77 11.93 11.48 13.74
N ALA A 78 10.83 10.85 13.34
CA ALA A 78 10.83 9.85 12.29
C ALA A 78 11.35 10.40 10.94
N MET A 79 11.01 11.65 10.59
CA MET A 79 11.53 12.30 9.38
C MET A 79 13.03 12.56 9.46
N ARG A 80 13.56 12.97 10.63
CA ARG A 80 15.01 13.10 10.82
C ARG A 80 15.72 11.76 10.67
N ASP A 81 15.16 10.70 11.25
CA ASP A 81 15.73 9.35 11.16
C ASP A 81 15.72 8.84 9.71
N TRP A 82 14.64 9.12 8.97
CA TRP A 82 14.52 8.86 7.54
C TRP A 82 15.62 9.56 6.74
N HIS A 83 15.72 10.89 6.84
CA HIS A 83 16.77 11.64 6.12
C HIS A 83 18.19 11.24 6.54
N GLY A 84 18.40 10.92 7.82
CA GLY A 84 19.71 10.49 8.32
C GLY A 84 20.14 9.10 7.83
N SER A 85 19.18 8.20 7.57
CA SER A 85 19.45 6.80 7.21
C SER A 85 19.35 6.52 5.71
N ALA A 86 18.51 7.26 4.98
CA ALA A 86 18.21 7.01 3.57
C ALA A 86 19.40 7.21 2.63
N ARG A 87 20.44 7.94 3.07
CA ARG A 87 21.67 8.21 2.28
C ARG A 87 21.37 8.74 0.88
N PHE A 88 20.38 9.64 0.78
CA PHE A 88 20.01 10.23 -0.50
C PHE A 88 21.24 10.81 -1.21
N ASP A 89 21.40 10.47 -2.48
CA ASP A 89 22.49 10.93 -3.34
C ASP A 89 22.04 12.18 -4.11
N ARG A 90 22.26 12.20 -5.43
CA ARG A 90 21.95 13.34 -6.30
C ARG A 90 20.45 13.63 -6.31
N GLU A 91 20.11 14.89 -6.09
CA GLU A 91 18.72 15.35 -5.95
C GLU A 91 17.86 15.05 -7.19
N ALA A 92 18.44 15.07 -8.39
CA ALA A 92 17.72 14.74 -9.62
C ALA A 92 17.23 13.28 -9.68
N ASP A 93 17.91 12.37 -8.97
CA ASP A 93 17.62 10.94 -9.00
C ASP A 93 16.86 10.50 -7.73
N ASP A 94 17.15 11.13 -6.59
CA ASP A 94 16.68 10.72 -5.25
C ASP A 94 15.75 11.75 -4.59
N PHE A 95 14.82 12.35 -5.35
CA PHE A 95 13.89 13.35 -4.83
C PHE A 95 12.66 12.76 -4.11
N TRP A 96 12.32 11.49 -4.40
CA TRP A 96 11.31 10.75 -3.64
C TRP A 96 11.95 9.65 -2.80
N PRO A 97 11.37 9.31 -1.64
CA PRO A 97 10.35 10.02 -0.88
C PRO A 97 11.01 10.92 0.19
N ARG A 98 11.79 11.95 -0.23
CA ARG A 98 12.36 12.92 0.73
C ARG A 98 11.27 13.61 1.53
#